data_AF-A0A7X0D8E7-F1
#
_entry.id   AF-A0A7X0D8E7-F1
#
_cell.length_a   1.000
_cell.length_b   1.000
_cell.length_c   1.000
_cell.angle_alpha   90.00
_cell.angle_beta   90.00
_cell.angle_gamma   90.00
#
_symmetry.space_group_name_H-M   'P 1'
#
loop_
_entity.id
_entity.type
_entity.pdbx_description
1 polymer ?
#
loop_
_entity_poly.entity_id
_entity_poly.type
_entity_poly.pdbx_seq_one_letter_code
_entity_poly.pdbx_strand_id
1 'polypeptide(L)'
;MSKVYIISAADDKSVILELPSTKEAKIAYKYIRSKTPEASIGVYGARDLQTFRRTQRTIGPATVTRSVETFVKALNLKEKYIRREPKTTL
;
A
#
# COMPACT_ATOMS: atom_id res chain seq x y z
N MET A 1 14.45 15.87 -5.94
CA MET A 1 14.64 14.59 -5.22
C MET A 1 13.52 13.64 -5.62
N SER A 2 13.82 12.36 -5.84
CA SER A 2 12.83 11.31 -6.09
C SER A 2 12.27 10.75 -4.79
N LYS A 3 10.99 10.41 -4.77
CA LYS A 3 10.28 9.78 -3.65
C LYS A 3 10.09 8.28 -3.90
N VAL A 4 9.77 7.55 -2.84
CA VAL A 4 9.40 6.13 -2.90
C VAL A 4 7.95 5.96 -2.49
N TYR A 5 7.23 5.13 -3.24
CA TYR A 5 5.83 4.83 -3.03
C TYR A 5 5.68 3.33 -2.77
N ILE A 6 5.11 2.97 -1.63
CA ILE A 6 4.69 1.59 -1.34
C ILE A 6 3.18 1.53 -1.52
N ILE A 7 2.68 0.60 -2.32
CA ILE A 7 1.26 0.43 -2.58
C ILE A 7 0.79 -0.95 -2.15
N SER A 8 -0.42 -1.01 -1.61
CA SER A 8 -1.22 -2.23 -1.55
C SER A 8 -2.45 -2.05 -2.43
N ALA A 9 -2.53 -2.83 -3.49
CA ALA A 9 -3.69 -2.89 -4.36
C ALA A 9 -4.72 -3.84 -3.74
N ALA A 10 -5.97 -3.40 -3.66
CA ALA A 10 -7.14 -4.22 -3.38
C ALA A 10 -8.20 -3.90 -4.44
N ASP A 11 -9.09 -4.85 -4.69
CA ASP A 11 -10.06 -4.80 -5.79
C ASP A 11 -10.89 -3.50 -5.79
N ASP A 12 -11.19 -2.92 -4.62
CA ASP A 12 -12.01 -1.69 -4.52
C ASP A 12 -11.29 -0.45 -3.94
N LYS A 13 -10.24 -0.62 -3.11
CA LYS A 13 -9.55 0.50 -2.46
C LYS A 13 -8.06 0.24 -2.30
N SER A 14 -7.25 1.01 -3.02
CA SER A 14 -5.80 0.95 -2.88
C SER A 14 -5.31 1.93 -1.81
N VAL A 15 -4.20 1.60 -1.16
CA VAL A 15 -3.54 2.50 -0.21
C VAL A 15 -2.10 2.70 -0.66
N ILE A 16 -1.66 3.95 -0.67
CA ILE A 16 -0.31 4.36 -1.06
C ILE A 16 0.37 5.01 0.14
N LEU A 17 1.56 4.53 0.47
CA LEU A 17 2.47 5.15 1.42
C LEU A 17 3.54 5.92 0.65
N GLU A 18 3.59 7.23 0.84
CA GLU A 18 4.63 8.12 0.30
C GLU A 18 5.78 8.25 1.30
N LEU A 19 7.01 8.02 0.83
CA LEU A 19 8.23 8.11 1.63
C LEU A 19 9.27 9.03 0.96
N PRO A 20 9.99 9.85 1.75
CA PRO A 20 10.96 10.82 1.20
C PRO A 20 12.18 10.17 0.56
N SER A 21 12.60 8.99 1.04
CA SER A 21 13.83 8.34 0.59
C SER A 21 13.75 6.82 0.54
N THR A 22 14.68 6.21 -0.19
CA THR A 22 14.87 4.75 -0.21
C THR A 22 15.27 4.19 1.15
N LYS A 23 15.95 4.96 2.00
CA LYS A 23 16.34 4.53 3.34
C LYS A 23 15.10 4.34 4.22
N GLU A 24 14.21 5.31 4.23
CA GLU A 24 12.93 5.21 4.95
C GLU A 24 12.04 4.12 4.36
N ALA A 25 12.03 3.96 3.04
CA ALA A 25 11.31 2.87 2.37
C ALA A 25 11.74 1.49 2.83
N LYS A 26 13.06 1.24 2.97
CA LYS A 26 13.55 -0.05 3.47
C LYS A 26 13.11 -0.30 4.92
N ILE A 27 13.13 0.72 5.77
CA ILE A 27 12.69 0.61 7.17
C ILE A 27 11.19 0.34 7.23
N ALA A 28 10.39 1.13 6.51
CA ALA A 28 8.94 0.97 6.44
C ALA A 28 8.54 -0.40 5.88
N TYR A 29 9.20 -0.87 4.81
CA TYR A 29 8.93 -2.18 4.21
C TYR A 29 9.15 -3.32 5.20
N LYS A 30 10.27 -3.31 5.93
CA LYS A 30 10.56 -4.32 6.96
C LYS A 30 9.50 -4.31 8.07
N TYR A 31 9.08 -3.13 8.51
CA TYR A 31 8.03 -2.99 9.52
C TYR A 31 6.67 -3.47 9.01
N ILE A 32 6.30 -3.13 7.78
CA ILE A 32 5.04 -3.59 7.16
C ILE A 32 5.04 -5.12 7.06
N ARG A 33 6.13 -5.73 6.56
CA ARG A 33 6.22 -7.20 6.44
C ARG A 33 6.20 -7.93 7.78
N SER A 34 6.73 -7.34 8.85
CA SER A 34 6.66 -7.96 10.18
C SER A 34 5.25 -7.90 10.80
N LYS A 35 4.42 -6.95 10.38
CA LYS A 35 3.03 -6.81 10.84
C LYS A 35 2.02 -7.52 9.95
N THR A 36 2.24 -7.51 8.64
CA THR A 36 1.34 -8.06 7.62
C THR A 36 2.15 -8.85 6.59
N PRO A 37 2.64 -10.05 6.94
CA PRO A 37 3.49 -10.84 6.05
C PRO A 37 2.78 -11.25 4.75
N GLU A 38 1.47 -11.50 4.81
CA GLU A 38 0.65 -11.94 3.67
C GLU A 38 0.18 -10.79 2.77
N ALA A 39 0.42 -9.53 3.15
CA ALA A 39 -0.02 -8.40 2.35
C ALA A 39 0.68 -8.36 0.99
N SER A 40 -0.11 -8.28 -0.08
CA SER A 40 0.40 -7.97 -1.42
C SER A 40 0.76 -6.49 -1.49
N ILE A 41 2.07 -6.21 -1.60
CA ILE A 41 2.61 -4.84 -1.65
C ILE A 41 3.60 -4.68 -2.79
N GLY A 42 3.50 -3.55 -3.50
CA GLY A 42 4.44 -3.12 -4.54
C GLY A 42 5.25 -1.90 -4.08
N VAL A 43 6.48 -1.76 -4.57
CA VAL A 43 7.38 -0.64 -4.24
C VAL A 43 7.86 0.03 -5.51
N TYR A 44 7.75 1.35 -5.58
CA TYR A 44 8.03 2.14 -6.79
C TYR A 44 8.80 3.41 -6.46
N GLY A 45 9.79 3.75 -7.28
CA GLY A 45 10.43 5.07 -7.25
C GLY A 45 9.75 5.99 -8.27
N ALA A 46 9.44 7.22 -7.87
CA ALA A 46 8.94 8.24 -8.79
C ALA A 46 9.37 9.64 -8.36
N ARG A 47 9.34 10.60 -9.29
CA ARG A 47 9.65 12.00 -8.97
C ARG A 47 8.66 12.58 -7.97
N ASP A 48 7.38 12.29 -8.17
CA ASP A 48 6.26 12.77 -7.38
C ASP A 48 5.03 11.85 -7.57
N LEU A 49 3.97 12.13 -6.80
CA LEU A 49 2.74 11.36 -6.79
C LEU A 49 2.01 11.41 -8.14
N GLN A 50 2.09 12.53 -8.86
CA GLN A 50 1.44 12.69 -10.15
C GLN A 50 2.09 11.79 -11.20
N THR A 51 3.42 11.76 -11.22
CA THR A 51 4.23 10.88 -12.07
C THR A 51 3.95 9.42 -11.75
N PHE A 52 3.88 9.07 -10.46
CA PHE A 52 3.51 7.73 -10.00
C PHE A 52 2.11 7.30 -10.47
N ARG A 53 1.09 8.15 -10.31
CA ARG A 53 -0.28 7.85 -10.76
C ARG A 53 -0.37 7.69 -12.27
N ARG A 54 0.41 8.46 -13.04
CA ARG A 54 0.45 8.35 -14.51
C ARG A 54 1.04 7.03 -14.99
N THR A 55 2.05 6.51 -14.30
CA THR A 55 2.67 5.20 -14.64
C THR A 55 1.84 4.02 -14.19
N GLN A 56 1.01 4.19 -13.16
CA GLN A 56 0.20 3.12 -12.59
C GLN A 56 -1.30 3.34 -12.86
N ARG A 57 -1.68 3.35 -14.14
CA ARG A 57 -3.05 3.63 -14.61
C ARG A 57 -4.11 2.63 -14.14
N THR A 58 -3.68 1.44 -13.71
CA THR A 58 -4.53 0.37 -13.18
C THR A 58 -4.85 0.54 -11.70
N ILE A 59 -4.20 1.48 -10.99
CA ILE A 59 -4.55 1.78 -9.61
C ILE A 59 -5.84 2.60 -9.63
N GLY A 60 -6.92 2.03 -9.09
CA GLY A 60 -8.17 2.72 -8.85
C GLY A 60 -8.06 3.83 -7.78
N PRO A 61 -9.18 4.26 -7.18
CA PRO A 61 -9.16 5.25 -6.11
C PRO A 61 -8.21 4.81 -4.99
N ALA A 62 -7.20 5.64 -4.70
CA ALA A 62 -6.17 5.31 -3.73
C ALA A 62 -6.01 6.39 -2.66
N THR A 63 -6.08 5.99 -1.40
CA THR A 63 -5.76 6.85 -0.26
C THR A 63 -4.25 6.95 -0.12
N VAL A 64 -3.73 8.18 -0.12
CA VAL A 64 -2.32 8.45 0.08
C VAL A 64 -2.08 8.83 1.53
N THR A 65 -1.09 8.19 2.16
CA THR A 65 -0.63 8.50 3.51
C THR A 65 0.88 8.67 3.54
N ARG A 66 1.38 9.42 4.51
CA ARG A 66 2.81 9.55 4.83
C ARG A 66 3.18 8.84 6.14
N SER A 67 2.20 8.19 6.78
CA SER A 67 2.39 7.45 8.03
C SER A 67 2.37 5.95 7.77
N VAL A 68 3.46 5.29 8.17
CA VAL A 68 3.58 3.83 8.10
C VAL A 68 2.50 3.15 8.95
N GLU A 69 2.18 3.69 10.11
CA GLU A 69 1.15 3.12 10.99
C GLU A 69 -0.24 3.21 10.38
N THR A 70 -0.58 4.34 9.75
CA THR A 70 -1.85 4.50 9.04
C THR A 70 -1.95 3.51 7.87
N PHE A 71 -0.84 3.28 7.16
CA PHE A 71 -0.78 2.29 6.09
C PHE A 71 -1.03 0.87 6.63
N VAL A 72 -0.33 0.46 7.69
CA VAL A 72 -0.52 -0.86 8.31
C VAL A 72 -1.93 -1.05 8.87
N LYS A 73 -2.51 -0.02 9.51
CA LYS A 73 -3.91 -0.06 9.95
C LYS A 73 -4.87 -0.31 8.78
N ALA A 74 -4.64 0.35 7.64
CA ALA A 74 -5.47 0.14 6.46
C ALA A 74 -5.32 -1.28 5.87
N LEU A 75 -4.11 -1.86 5.92
CA LEU A 75 -3.89 -3.27 5.54
C LEU A 75 -4.63 -4.25 6.47
N ASN A 76 -4.61 -4.02 7.78
CA ASN A 76 -5.27 -4.90 8.74
C ASN A 76 -6.79 -4.79 8.69
N LEU A 77 -7.33 -3.61 8.38
CA LEU A 77 -8.75 -3.46 8.10
C LEU A 77 -9.14 -4.30 6.87
N LYS A 78 -8.33 -4.29 5.81
CA LYS A 78 -8.54 -5.13 4.61
C LYS A 78 -8.58 -6.62 4.94
N GLU A 79 -7.66 -7.13 5.77
CA GLU A 79 -7.62 -8.55 6.14
C GLU A 79 -8.87 -8.99 6.93
N LYS A 80 -9.40 -8.10 7.78
CA LYS A 80 -10.65 -8.37 8.53
C LYS A 80 -11.89 -8.41 7.65
N TYR A 81 -11.95 -7.66 6.55
CA TYR A 81 -13.09 -7.70 5.62
C TYR A 81 -13.03 -8.94 4.72
N ILE A 82 -11.86 -9.30 4.19
CA ILE A 82 -11.70 -10.50 3.34
C ILE A 82 -11.99 -11.79 4.13
N ARG A 83 -11.61 -11.85 5.42
CA ARG A 83 -11.90 -13.02 6.28
C ARG A 83 -13.36 -13.10 6.75
N ARG A 84 -14.18 -12.08 6.52
CA ARG A 84 -15.59 -12.02 6.94
C ARG A 84 -16.59 -12.39 5.85
N GLU A 85 -16.15 -12.61 4.62
CA GLU A 85 -17.02 -13.20 3.61
C GLU A 85 -17.00 -14.72 3.76
N PRO A 86 -18.06 -15.36 4.30
CA PRO A 86 -18.23 -16.78 4.08
C PRO A 86 -18.38 -16.96 2.57
N LYS A 87 -17.52 -17.78 1.97
CA LYS A 87 -17.82 -18.37 0.66
C LYS A 87 -19.13 -19.12 0.82
N THR A 88 -20.24 -18.52 0.41
CA THR A 88 -21.49 -19.23 0.22
C THR A 88 -21.27 -20.13 -0.99
N THR A 89 -20.86 -21.36 -0.72
CA THR A 89 -20.90 -22.45 -1.69
C THR A 89 -22.37 -22.70 -2.01
N LEU A 90 -22.78 -22.44 -3.25
CA LEU A 90 -24.00 -22.97 -3.85
C LEU A 90 -23.75 -24.41 -4.31
#